data_AF-A0A7C5PNL8-F1
#
_entry.id   AF-A0A7C5PNL8-F1
#
_cell.length_a   1.000
_cell.length_b   1.000
_cell.length_c   1.000
_cell.angle_alpha   90.00
_cell.angle_beta   90.00
_cell.angle_gamma   90.00
#
_symmetry.space_group_name_H-M   'P 1'
#
loop_
_entity.id
_entity.type
_entity.pdbx_description
1 polymer ?
#
loop_
_entity_poly.entity_id
_entity_poly.type
_entity_poly.pdbx_seq_one_letter_code
_entity_poly.pdbx_strand_id
1 'polypeptide(L)'
;MPHNLKTASRWLTPGMGVKRWLLLLLIGITVLALGFGLFLRDIYGATGYPDWVRLLALQFLPRWFRAVIFGGIGAGIILFSFFRLNQTILYAILPPQTNAAELAEMLHRARQRSKGPKIVTIGGGTGMSVLLRGLKKYSDNISAIVTVADDGGSSGRLRR
;
A
#
# COMPACT_ATOMS: atom_id res chain seq x y z
N MET A 1 24.08 1.54 11.82
CA MET A 1 22.81 1.30 11.11
C MET A 1 22.65 2.29 9.94
N PRO A 2 23.01 1.91 8.70
CA PRO A 2 22.38 2.53 7.53
C PRO A 2 22.12 1.50 6.41
N HIS A 3 20.88 1.06 6.21
CA HIS A 3 20.51 0.28 5.00
C HIS A 3 19.12 0.58 4.41
N ASN A 4 18.41 1.60 4.89
CA ASN A 4 16.98 1.78 4.59
C ASN A 4 16.63 2.57 3.31
N LEU A 5 17.62 3.13 2.58
CA LEU A 5 17.34 3.93 1.38
C LEU A 5 17.01 3.08 0.14
N LYS A 6 17.54 1.86 0.04
CA LYS A 6 17.30 0.98 -1.13
C LYS A 6 15.90 0.35 -1.13
N THR A 7 15.24 0.26 0.03
CA THR A 7 13.91 -0.35 0.17
C THR A 7 12.80 0.62 -0.26
N ALA A 8 12.94 1.92 0.02
CA ALA A 8 11.98 2.95 -0.40
C ALA A 8 11.88 3.06 -1.93
N SER A 9 13.01 2.92 -2.64
CA SER A 9 13.08 2.90 -4.10
C SER A 9 12.31 1.72 -4.72
N ARG A 10 12.18 0.59 -4.00
CA ARG A 10 11.45 -0.58 -4.52
C ARG A 10 9.93 -0.36 -4.53
N TRP A 11 9.39 0.53 -3.70
CA TRP A 11 7.98 0.92 -3.76
C TRP A 11 7.65 1.74 -5.03
N LEU A 12 8.65 2.37 -5.63
CA LEU A 12 8.58 3.01 -6.93
C LEU A 12 8.82 2.03 -8.09
N THR A 13 8.82 0.71 -7.87
CA THR A 13 8.87 -0.24 -9.00
C THR A 13 7.55 -0.18 -9.79
N PRO A 14 7.59 -0.07 -11.13
CA PRO A 14 6.40 -0.12 -11.96
C PRO A 14 5.74 -1.51 -11.87
N GLY A 15 4.45 -1.58 -11.55
CA GLY A 15 3.67 -2.83 -11.53
C GLY A 15 2.61 -2.96 -10.44
N MET A 16 2.71 -2.21 -9.32
CA MET A 16 1.82 -2.37 -8.16
C MET A 16 0.54 -1.51 -8.17
N GLY A 17 0.27 -0.73 -9.22
CA GLY A 17 -0.93 0.12 -9.33
C GLY A 17 -1.00 1.34 -8.39
N VAL A 18 -0.29 1.32 -7.25
CA VAL A 18 -0.28 2.37 -6.22
C VAL A 18 0.08 3.76 -6.77
N LYS A 19 1.00 3.83 -7.74
CA LYS A 19 1.47 5.11 -8.32
C LYS A 19 0.34 5.95 -8.93
N ARG A 20 -0.63 5.32 -9.59
CA ARG A 20 -1.74 6.03 -10.25
C ARG A 20 -2.63 6.72 -9.21
N TRP A 21 -2.93 6.01 -8.12
CA TRP A 21 -3.72 6.53 -7.01
C TRP A 21 -2.97 7.59 -6.19
N LEU A 22 -1.66 7.42 -6.03
CA LEU A 22 -0.82 8.39 -5.32
C LEU A 22 -0.71 9.71 -6.10
N LEU A 23 -0.58 9.64 -7.43
CA LEU A 23 -0.65 10.83 -8.29
C LEU A 23 -2.03 11.51 -8.20
N LEU A 24 -3.11 10.73 -8.25
CA LEU A 24 -4.47 11.28 -8.15
C LEU A 24 -4.71 11.94 -6.79
N LEU A 25 -4.23 11.35 -5.70
CA LEU A 25 -4.25 11.94 -4.36
C LEU A 25 -3.46 13.25 -4.31
N LEU A 26 -2.25 13.28 -4.87
CA LEU A 26 -1.40 14.48 -4.89
C LEU A 26 -2.07 15.61 -5.69
N ILE A 27 -2.67 15.29 -6.84
CA ILE A 27 -3.45 16.25 -7.63
C ILE A 27 -4.64 16.76 -6.80
N GLY A 28 -5.41 15.87 -6.17
CA GLY A 28 -6.57 16.25 -5.34
C GLY A 28 -6.19 17.17 -4.17
N ILE A 29 -5.14 16.84 -3.43
CA ILE A 29 -4.62 17.67 -2.34
C ILE A 29 -4.16 19.04 -2.87
N THR A 30 -3.50 19.08 -4.03
CA THR A 30 -3.04 20.34 -4.64
C THR A 30 -4.21 21.23 -5.03
N VAL A 31 -5.24 20.65 -5.69
CA VAL A 31 -6.46 21.38 -6.08
C VAL A 31 -7.20 21.90 -4.85
N LEU A 32 -7.36 21.08 -3.81
CA LEU A 32 -7.99 21.50 -2.55
C LEU A 32 -7.19 22.61 -1.86
N ALA A 33 -5.86 22.48 -1.79
CA ALA A 33 -4.99 23.48 -1.17
C ALA A 33 -5.05 24.82 -1.92
N LEU A 34 -5.06 24.79 -3.25
CA LEU A 34 -5.22 25.99 -4.09
C LEU A 34 -6.60 26.63 -3.90
N GLY A 35 -7.67 25.84 -3.94
CA GLY A 35 -9.04 26.34 -3.74
C GLY A 35 -9.21 26.98 -2.36
N PHE A 36 -8.71 26.33 -1.31
CA PHE A 36 -8.73 26.86 0.04
C PHE A 36 -7.88 28.14 0.17
N GLY A 37 -6.70 28.19 -0.46
CA GLY A 37 -5.84 29.37 -0.48
C GLY A 37 -6.51 30.58 -1.16
N LEU A 38 -7.21 30.36 -2.28
CA LEU A 38 -7.95 31.42 -2.97
C LEU A 38 -9.14 31.90 -2.15
N PHE A 39 -9.89 30.99 -1.52
CA PHE A 39 -11.01 31.32 -0.64
C PHE A 39 -10.58 32.18 0.56
N LEU A 40 -9.49 31.79 1.25
CA LEU A 40 -8.94 32.58 2.34
C LEU A 40 -8.45 33.96 1.86
N ARG A 41 -7.83 34.03 0.67
CA ARG A 41 -7.38 35.29 0.09
C ARG A 41 -8.56 36.24 -0.18
N ASP A 42 -9.69 35.73 -0.63
CA ASP A 42 -10.86 36.54 -0.95
C ASP A 42 -11.52 37.11 0.32
N ILE A 43 -11.73 36.25 1.33
CA ILE A 43 -12.29 36.65 2.63
C ILE A 43 -11.44 37.72 3.31
N TYR A 44 -10.14 37.46 3.48
CA TYR A 44 -9.25 38.35 4.20
C TYR A 44 -8.73 39.51 3.33
N GLY A 45 -8.90 39.44 2.02
CA GLY A 45 -8.65 40.54 1.09
C GLY A 45 -9.71 41.63 1.22
N ALA A 46 -10.98 41.25 1.38
CA ALA A 46 -12.10 42.18 1.51
C ALA A 46 -12.26 42.77 2.92
N THR A 47 -11.98 41.98 3.96
CA THR A 47 -12.23 42.37 5.38
C THR A 47 -10.97 42.78 6.14
N GLY A 48 -9.79 42.59 5.54
CA GLY A 48 -8.51 42.73 6.23
C GLY A 48 -8.23 41.55 7.16
N TYR A 49 -6.94 41.33 7.46
CA TYR A 49 -6.51 40.27 8.37
C TYR A 49 -6.63 40.75 9.83
N PRO A 50 -7.34 40.02 10.71
CA PRO A 50 -7.26 40.22 12.15
C PRO A 50 -5.82 40.06 12.66
N ASP A 51 -5.45 40.76 13.72
CA ASP A 51 -4.05 40.79 14.21
C ASP A 51 -3.52 39.41 14.61
N TRP A 52 -4.36 38.55 15.19
CA TRP A 52 -4.00 37.17 15.54
C TRP A 52 -3.68 36.32 14.30
N VAL A 53 -4.36 36.55 13.17
CA VAL A 53 -4.06 35.89 11.88
C VAL A 53 -2.75 36.39 11.31
N ARG A 54 -2.46 37.70 11.45
CA ARG A 54 -1.19 38.27 10.98
C ARG A 54 0.01 37.67 11.70
N LEU A 55 -0.12 37.44 13.01
CA LEU A 55 0.91 36.82 13.82
C LEU A 55 1.11 35.34 13.43
N LEU A 56 0.01 34.56 13.35
CA LEU A 56 0.06 33.15 12.96
C LEU A 56 0.55 32.92 11.53
N ALA A 57 0.19 33.79 10.60
CA ALA A 57 0.65 33.74 9.21
C ALA A 57 2.05 34.37 9.03
N LEU A 58 2.73 34.73 10.12
CA LEU A 58 4.06 35.34 10.16
C LEU A 58 4.18 36.57 9.22
N GLN A 59 3.14 37.40 9.12
CA GLN A 59 3.09 38.47 8.11
C GLN A 59 4.17 39.53 8.25
N PHE A 60 4.74 39.68 9.46
CA PHE A 60 5.88 40.55 9.74
C PHE A 60 7.19 40.09 9.05
N LEU A 61 7.27 38.83 8.61
CA LEU A 61 8.40 38.32 7.81
C LEU A 61 8.19 38.59 6.31
N PRO A 62 9.28 38.75 5.54
CA PRO A 62 9.22 38.76 4.08
C PRO A 62 8.50 37.53 3.53
N ARG A 63 7.80 37.68 2.40
CA ARG A 63 6.97 36.61 1.80
C ARG A 63 7.76 35.31 1.55
N TRP A 64 9.02 35.44 1.14
CA TRP A 64 9.87 34.29 0.83
C TRP A 64 10.28 33.51 2.08
N PHE A 65 10.60 34.17 3.20
CA PHE A 65 10.90 33.49 4.46
C PHE A 65 9.71 32.70 4.98
N ARG A 66 8.50 33.26 4.91
CA ARG A 66 7.26 32.54 5.26
C ARG A 66 7.07 31.30 4.41
N ALA A 67 7.26 31.43 3.09
CA ALA A 67 7.13 30.30 2.18
C ALA A 67 8.12 29.18 2.51
N VAL A 68 9.36 29.53 2.88
CA VAL A 68 10.38 28.56 3.32
C VAL A 68 9.99 27.90 4.64
N ILE A 69 9.49 28.65 5.62
CA ILE A 69 9.10 28.10 6.94
C ILE A 69 7.90 27.16 6.79
N PHE A 70 6.79 27.63 6.20
CA PHE A 70 5.60 26.80 6.03
C PHE A 70 5.84 25.63 5.07
N GLY A 71 6.56 25.87 3.98
CA GLY A 71 6.95 24.81 3.04
C GLY A 71 7.86 23.77 3.68
N GLY A 72 8.84 24.20 4.48
CA GLY A 72 9.77 23.32 5.19
C GLY A 72 9.09 22.48 6.27
N ILE A 73 8.24 23.11 7.10
CA ILE A 73 7.46 22.41 8.12
C ILE A 73 6.48 21.42 7.46
N GLY A 74 5.76 21.87 6.42
CA GLY A 74 4.84 21.02 5.68
C GLY A 74 5.54 19.82 5.05
N ALA A 75 6.67 20.03 4.38
CA ALA A 75 7.48 18.95 3.83
C ALA A 75 8.00 18.00 4.90
N GLY A 76 8.45 18.53 6.05
CA GLY A 76 8.90 17.73 7.19
C GLY A 76 7.79 16.82 7.74
N ILE A 77 6.58 17.37 7.95
CA ILE A 77 5.41 16.61 8.41
C ILE A 77 5.00 15.53 7.40
N ILE A 78 4.99 15.86 6.11
CA ILE A 78 4.66 14.91 5.04
C ILE A 78 5.68 13.76 5.02
N LEU A 79 6.98 14.08 5.04
CA LEU A 79 8.04 13.07 5.07
C LEU A 79 7.92 12.18 6.31
N PHE A 80 7.79 12.79 7.50
CA PHE A 80 7.65 12.05 8.75
C PHE A 80 6.42 11.14 8.75
N SER A 81 5.27 11.66 8.33
CA SER A 81 4.02 10.89 8.23
C SER A 81 4.16 9.72 7.26
N PHE A 82 4.78 9.95 6.10
CA PHE A 82 5.02 8.90 5.12
C PHE A 82 5.94 7.79 5.66
N PHE A 83 7.04 8.17 6.32
CA PHE A 83 7.94 7.20 6.95
C PHE A 83 7.24 6.38 8.04
N ARG A 84 6.47 7.05 8.90
CA ARG A 84 5.77 6.41 10.01
C ARG A 84 4.65 5.48 9.54
N LEU A 85 3.84 5.90 8.58
CA LEU A 85 2.76 5.08 8.01
C LEU A 85 3.32 3.82 7.35
N ASN A 86 4.40 3.96 6.56
CA ASN A 86 5.05 2.82 5.93
C ASN A 86 5.56 1.82 6.98
N GLN A 87 6.18 2.31 8.06
CA GLN A 87 6.61 1.45 9.17
C GLN A 87 5.44 0.74 9.84
N THR A 88 4.35 1.44 10.17
CA THR A 88 3.19 0.84 10.85
C THR A 88 2.55 -0.27 10.02
N ILE A 89 2.38 -0.06 8.72
CA ILE A 89 1.82 -1.09 7.82
C ILE A 89 2.76 -2.30 7.77
N LEU A 90 4.07 -2.07 7.67
CA LEU A 90 5.05 -3.16 7.67
C LEU A 90 5.02 -3.96 8.97
N TYR A 91 4.98 -3.30 10.13
CA TYR A 91 4.90 -3.97 11.44
C TYR A 91 3.57 -4.70 11.68
N ALA A 92 2.48 -4.25 11.07
CA ALA A 92 1.17 -4.92 11.18
C ALA A 92 1.09 -6.21 10.34
N ILE A 93 1.83 -6.28 9.23
CA ILE A 93 1.80 -7.41 8.30
C ILE A 93 2.93 -8.42 8.58
N LEU A 94 4.07 -7.97 9.10
CA LEU A 94 5.22 -8.83 9.40
C LEU A 94 5.09 -9.48 10.79
N PRO A 95 5.40 -10.78 10.92
CA PRO A 95 5.50 -11.42 12.23
C PRO A 95 6.53 -10.69 13.12
N PRO A 96 6.25 -10.51 14.43
CA PRO A 96 7.07 -9.69 15.33
C PRO A 96 8.56 -10.06 15.47
N GLN A 97 9.00 -11.22 14.97
CA GLN A 97 10.36 -11.76 15.12
C GLN A 97 11.08 -12.05 13.80
N THR A 98 10.53 -11.62 12.65
CA THR A 98 11.13 -11.97 11.36
C THR A 98 12.40 -11.17 11.09
N ASN A 99 13.54 -11.86 11.02
CA ASN A 99 14.81 -11.25 10.63
C ASN A 99 14.80 -10.84 9.15
N ALA A 100 15.59 -9.83 8.78
CA ALA A 100 15.66 -9.36 7.40
C ALA A 100 16.05 -10.47 6.39
N ALA A 101 16.89 -11.42 6.82
CA ALA A 101 17.26 -12.59 6.03
C ALA A 101 16.08 -13.55 5.81
N GLU A 102 15.28 -13.80 6.86
CA GLU A 102 14.10 -14.66 6.81
C GLU A 102 13.02 -14.05 5.90
N LEU A 103 12.80 -12.73 6.00
CA LEU A 103 11.89 -12.02 5.10
C LEU A 103 12.33 -12.12 3.64
N ALA A 104 13.62 -11.96 3.37
CA ALA A 104 14.16 -12.10 2.02
C ALA A 104 13.92 -13.52 1.47
N GLU A 105 14.11 -14.55 2.30
CA GLU A 105 13.86 -15.94 1.92
C GLU A 105 12.37 -16.20 1.68
N MET A 106 11.48 -15.70 2.54
CA MET A 106 10.02 -15.80 2.36
C MET A 106 9.57 -15.17 1.05
N LEU A 107 10.07 -13.97 0.73
CA LEU A 107 9.79 -13.28 -0.53
C LEU A 107 10.35 -14.06 -1.73
N HIS A 108 11.55 -14.63 -1.61
CA HIS A 108 12.15 -15.42 -2.68
C HIS A 108 11.35 -16.69 -2.95
N ARG A 109 10.94 -17.41 -1.90
CA ARG A 109 10.08 -18.61 -2.00
C ARG A 109 8.70 -18.29 -2.58
N ALA A 110 8.08 -17.19 -2.16
CA ALA A 110 6.80 -16.75 -2.72
C ALA A 110 6.93 -16.39 -4.21
N ARG A 111 8.00 -15.68 -4.59
CA ARG A 111 8.26 -15.31 -6.00
C ARG A 111 8.61 -16.51 -6.87
N GLN A 112 9.27 -17.53 -6.32
CA GLN A 112 9.53 -18.79 -7.02
C GLN A 112 8.24 -19.57 -7.26
N ARG A 113 7.35 -19.68 -6.28
CA ARG A 113 6.05 -20.36 -6.44
C ARG A 113 5.15 -19.68 -7.46
N SER A 114 5.11 -18.34 -7.48
CA SER A 114 4.33 -17.59 -8.48
C SER A 114 4.87 -17.74 -9.91
N LYS A 115 6.18 -17.96 -10.06
CA LYS A 115 6.81 -18.36 -11.32
C LYS A 115 6.89 -19.88 -11.53
N GLY A 116 6.27 -20.65 -10.63
CA GLY A 116 6.28 -22.10 -10.67
C GLY A 116 5.53 -22.65 -11.89
N PRO A 117 5.69 -23.96 -12.18
CA PRO A 117 5.04 -24.60 -13.31
C PRO A 117 3.52 -24.48 -13.22
N LYS A 118 2.85 -24.37 -14.36
CA LYS A 118 1.39 -24.43 -14.46
C LYS A 118 0.96 -25.89 -14.35
N ILE A 119 0.19 -26.24 -13.32
CA ILE A 119 -0.20 -27.62 -13.02
C ILE A 119 -1.71 -27.73 -13.13
N VAL A 120 -2.19 -28.67 -13.95
CA VAL A 120 -3.62 -29.01 -14.04
C VAL A 120 -3.81 -30.41 -13.45
N THR A 121 -4.65 -30.53 -12.43
CA THR A 121 -5.05 -31.82 -11.86
C THR A 121 -6.47 -32.16 -12.30
N ILE A 122 -6.72 -33.40 -12.70
CA ILE A 122 -8.04 -33.87 -13.12
C ILE A 122 -8.42 -35.06 -12.24
N GLY A 123 -9.58 -35.02 -11.57
CA GLY A 123 -10.01 -36.09 -10.69
C GLY A 123 -11.10 -35.66 -9.71
N GLY A 124 -11.15 -36.30 -8.54
CA GLY A 124 -12.14 -36.00 -7.50
C GLY A 124 -11.76 -36.60 -6.14
N GLY A 125 -12.62 -36.40 -5.14
CA GLY A 125 -12.48 -37.01 -3.82
C GLY A 125 -11.35 -36.44 -2.94
N THR A 126 -11.10 -37.13 -1.82
CA THR A 126 -10.21 -36.68 -0.75
C THR A 126 -8.73 -36.72 -1.14
N GLY A 127 -8.31 -37.71 -1.94
CA GLY A 127 -6.92 -37.85 -2.40
C GLY A 127 -6.42 -36.64 -3.20
N MET A 128 -7.29 -36.06 -4.03
CA MET A 128 -6.97 -34.84 -4.77
C MET A 128 -6.76 -33.64 -3.83
N SER A 129 -7.55 -33.52 -2.75
CA SER A 129 -7.37 -32.44 -1.77
C SER A 129 -6.02 -32.53 -1.05
N VAL A 130 -5.52 -33.73 -0.80
CA VAL A 130 -4.20 -33.97 -0.18
C VAL A 130 -3.08 -33.63 -1.17
N LEU A 131 -3.20 -34.07 -2.42
CA LEU A 131 -2.26 -33.74 -3.50
C LEU A 131 -2.13 -32.22 -3.68
N LEU A 132 -3.27 -31.51 -3.80
CA LEU A 132 -3.29 -30.06 -3.96
C LEU A 132 -2.65 -29.32 -2.79
N ARG A 133 -2.82 -29.80 -1.55
CA ARG A 133 -2.12 -29.25 -0.38
C ARG A 133 -0.60 -29.40 -0.47
N GLY A 134 -0.12 -30.53 -1.00
CA GLY A 134 1.31 -30.75 -1.27
C GLY A 134 1.84 -29.83 -2.38
N LEU A 135 1.12 -29.74 -3.50
CA LEU A 135 1.53 -28.97 -4.67
C LEU A 135 1.62 -27.46 -4.39
N LYS A 136 0.79 -26.91 -3.50
CA LYS A 136 0.86 -25.49 -3.07
C LYS A 136 2.22 -25.07 -2.46
N LYS A 137 3.04 -26.03 -2.04
CA LYS A 137 4.41 -25.76 -1.58
C LYS A 137 5.38 -25.43 -2.73
N TYR A 138 5.02 -25.78 -3.96
CA TYR A 138 5.91 -25.71 -5.12
C TYR A 138 5.44 -24.76 -6.22
N SER A 139 4.13 -24.57 -6.38
CA SER A 139 3.57 -23.64 -7.38
C SER A 139 2.29 -22.98 -6.88
N ASP A 140 2.11 -21.70 -7.22
CA ASP A 140 0.85 -20.97 -7.04
C ASP A 140 -0.05 -21.07 -8.28
N ASN A 141 0.44 -21.69 -9.37
CA ASN A 141 -0.24 -21.79 -10.67
C ASN A 141 -0.94 -23.13 -10.84
N ILE A 142 -1.86 -23.47 -9.94
CA ILE A 142 -2.54 -24.77 -9.93
C ILE A 142 -4.02 -24.59 -10.32
N SER A 143 -4.48 -25.39 -11.27
CA SER A 143 -5.90 -25.51 -11.64
C SER A 143 -6.38 -26.94 -11.43
N ALA A 144 -7.57 -27.11 -10.87
CA ALA A 144 -8.14 -28.41 -10.60
C ALA A 144 -9.48 -28.57 -11.33
N ILE A 145 -9.57 -29.61 -12.17
CA ILE A 145 -10.81 -30.04 -12.82
C ILE A 145 -11.39 -31.17 -11.96
N VAL A 146 -12.51 -30.89 -11.31
CA VAL A 146 -13.13 -31.80 -10.33
C VAL A 146 -14.32 -32.50 -10.99
N THR A 147 -14.42 -33.82 -10.83
CA THR A 147 -15.60 -34.57 -11.24
C THR A 147 -16.80 -34.19 -10.37
N VAL A 148 -17.94 -33.93 -11.02
CA VAL A 148 -19.22 -33.64 -10.33
C VAL A 148 -20.16 -34.85 -10.34
N ALA A 149 -19.71 -36.00 -10.82
CA ALA A 149 -20.55 -37.19 -11.00
C ALA A 149 -20.66 -38.08 -9.74
N ASP A 150 -20.06 -37.69 -8.63
CA ASP A 150 -20.16 -38.47 -7.39
C ASP A 150 -21.51 -38.21 -6.72
N ASP A 151 -22.38 -39.23 -6.73
CA ASP A 151 -23.67 -39.25 -6.03
C ASP A 151 -23.54 -39.80 -4.59
N GLY A 152 -22.31 -40.07 -4.14
CA GLY A 152 -22.02 -40.54 -2.79
C GLY A 152 -21.98 -39.43 -1.73
N GLY A 153 -22.19 -39.82 -0.47
CA GLY A 153 -21.92 -38.98 0.71
C GLY A 153 -22.88 -37.80 0.93
N SER A 154 -22.36 -36.70 1.50
CA SER A 154 -23.16 -35.50 1.79
C SER A 154 -23.61 -34.77 0.52
N SER A 155 -22.84 -34.86 -0.57
CA SER A 155 -23.18 -34.26 -1.87
C SER A 155 -24.38 -34.93 -2.52
N GLY A 156 -24.48 -36.27 -2.44
CA GLY A 156 -25.68 -37.00 -2.88
C GLY A 156 -26.94 -36.67 -2.06
N ARG A 157 -26.78 -36.40 -0.76
CA ARG A 157 -27.89 -36.00 0.13
C ARG A 157 -28.43 -34.60 -0.15
N LEU A 158 -27.60 -33.68 -0.63
CA LEU A 158 -28.00 -32.30 -0.98
C LEU A 158 -28.57 -32.19 -2.40
N ARG A 159 -28.42 -33.24 -3.22
CA ARG A 159 -28.93 -33.31 -4.60
C ARG A 159 -30.33 -33.92 -4.73
N ARG A 160 -30.83 -34.58 -3.68
CA ARG A 160 -32.22 -35.08 -3.59
C ARG A 160 -33.11 -34.00 -3.00
#